data_AF-A0A830EXI7-F1
#
_entry.id   AF-A0A830EXI7-F1
#
_cell.length_a   1.000
_cell.length_b   1.000
_cell.length_c   1.000
_cell.angle_alpha   90.00
_cell.angle_beta   90.00
_cell.angle_gamma   90.00
#
_symmetry.space_group_name_H-M   'P 1'
#
loop_
_entity.id
_entity.type
_entity.pdbx_description
1 polymer ?
#
loop_
_entity_poly.entity_id
_entity_poly.type
_entity_poly.pdbx_seq_one_letter_code
_entity_poly.pdbx_strand_id
1 'polypeptide(L)'
;MTAVGFVGTRERCGAHTTRREFSPMTRPDRYDDTSDDAERFEREQLVRDHDCELRTDDLTESDARELIADLLEDDVVVAVPTEHVLVHAPTNAVFDNIVQLAVYHRGWEAGRDDEGGA
;
A
#
# COMPACT_ATOMS: atom_id res chain seq x y z
N MET A 1 44.01 -21.40 86.43
CA MET A 1 44.20 -19.95 86.65
C MET A 1 44.38 -19.29 85.29
N THR A 2 43.76 -18.13 85.13
CA THR A 2 43.98 -17.12 84.08
C THR A 2 43.30 -17.33 82.74
N ALA A 3 42.24 -16.54 82.54
CA ALA A 3 41.71 -16.15 81.25
C ALA A 3 42.64 -15.12 80.58
N VAL A 4 42.70 -15.13 79.25
CA VAL A 4 42.87 -13.91 78.44
C VAL A 4 41.96 -14.08 77.23
N GLY A 5 41.00 -13.16 77.08
CA GLY A 5 40.12 -13.10 75.91
C GLY A 5 40.70 -12.22 74.80
N PHE A 6 39.95 -12.07 73.71
CA PHE A 6 39.54 -10.76 73.17
C PHE A 6 38.67 -10.95 71.90
N VAL A 7 37.63 -10.11 71.80
CA VAL A 7 36.92 -9.58 70.60
C VAL A 7 36.46 -10.58 69.53
N GLY A 8 35.16 -10.73 69.26
CA GLY A 8 34.25 -9.67 68.82
C GLY A 8 34.30 -9.63 67.28
N THR A 9 33.23 -9.76 66.50
CA THR A 9 31.79 -9.72 66.77
C THR A 9 31.05 -10.33 65.58
N ARG A 10 29.95 -11.01 65.91
CA ARG A 10 28.65 -11.01 65.21
C ARG A 10 28.56 -11.63 63.82
N GLU A 11 28.47 -12.95 63.87
CA GLU A 11 27.37 -13.68 63.27
C GLU A 11 26.02 -13.02 63.63
N ARG A 12 25.14 -12.83 62.65
CA ARG A 12 23.71 -12.72 62.95
C ARG A 12 22.89 -13.47 61.91
N CYS A 13 22.30 -14.55 62.40
CA CYS A 13 21.14 -15.23 61.85
C CYS A 13 19.99 -14.26 61.53
N GLY A 14 19.21 -14.61 60.52
CA GLY A 14 17.90 -14.02 60.27
C GLY A 14 17.19 -14.73 59.13
N ALA A 15 16.35 -15.70 59.50
CA ALA A 15 15.49 -16.48 58.61
C ALA A 15 14.43 -15.64 57.88
N HIS A 16 13.72 -16.33 56.97
CA HIS A 16 12.49 -15.98 56.23
C HIS A 16 12.60 -14.75 55.33
N THR A 17 12.44 -14.87 54.01
CA THR A 17 11.21 -15.35 53.35
C THR A 17 11.55 -15.96 51.99
N THR A 18 10.69 -16.86 51.49
CA THR A 18 10.70 -17.31 50.10
C THR A 18 10.48 -16.12 49.17
N ARG A 19 11.57 -15.49 48.72
CA ARG A 19 11.55 -14.54 47.61
C ARG A 19 11.42 -15.38 46.35
N ARG A 20 10.23 -15.34 45.75
CA ARG A 20 10.04 -15.75 44.36
C ARG A 20 11.12 -15.02 43.54
N GLU A 21 12.13 -15.76 43.10
CA GLU A 21 13.20 -15.23 42.27
C GLU A 21 12.58 -14.83 40.94
N PHE A 22 12.13 -13.58 40.89
CA PHE A 22 11.82 -12.93 39.63
C PHE A 22 13.19 -12.61 39.04
N SER A 23 13.67 -13.50 38.16
CA SER A 23 14.82 -13.20 37.31
C SER A 23 14.61 -11.79 36.76
N PRO A 24 15.52 -10.83 37.05
CA PRO A 24 15.40 -9.54 36.41
C PRO A 24 15.51 -9.82 34.92
N MET A 25 14.43 -9.57 34.17
CA MET A 25 14.57 -9.30 32.75
C MET A 25 15.64 -8.21 32.69
N THR A 26 16.84 -8.57 32.22
CA THR A 26 17.78 -7.59 31.67
C THR A 26 16.91 -6.65 30.86
N ARG A 27 16.84 -5.37 31.29
CA ARG A 27 16.07 -4.38 30.54
C ARG A 27 16.56 -4.52 29.11
N PRO A 28 15.70 -4.91 28.15
CA PRO A 28 16.14 -4.98 26.77
C PRO A 28 16.74 -3.63 26.46
N ASP A 29 17.89 -3.62 25.81
CA ASP A 29 18.37 -2.38 25.22
C ASP A 29 17.18 -1.83 24.43
N ARG A 30 16.82 -0.58 24.73
CA ARG A 30 15.56 0.01 24.22
C ARG A 30 15.63 0.19 22.72
N TYR A 31 16.82 0.07 22.16
CA TYR A 31 17.13 -0.07 20.77
C TYR A 31 17.96 -1.34 20.63
N ASP A 32 17.29 -2.49 20.62
CA ASP A 32 17.85 -3.61 19.85
C ASP A 32 18.10 -3.03 18.46
N ASP A 33 19.36 -2.97 18.05
CA ASP A 33 19.75 -2.28 16.83
C ASP A 33 19.27 -3.11 15.63
N THR A 34 17.99 -2.95 15.29
CA THR A 34 17.34 -3.64 14.18
C THR A 34 17.81 -3.11 12.83
N SER A 35 18.85 -2.25 12.79
CA SER A 35 19.45 -1.81 11.54
C SER A 35 19.95 -2.99 10.72
N ASP A 36 20.53 -4.02 11.35
CA ASP A 36 20.97 -5.23 10.64
C ASP A 36 19.81 -5.98 9.96
N ASP A 37 18.66 -6.08 10.63
CA ASP A 37 17.45 -6.68 10.05
C ASP A 37 16.87 -5.83 8.90
N ALA A 38 16.91 -4.51 9.02
CA ALA A 38 16.47 -3.59 7.97
C ALA A 38 17.41 -3.63 6.75
N GLU A 39 18.73 -3.61 6.96
CA GLU A 39 19.74 -3.72 5.90
C GLU A 39 19.69 -5.08 5.20
N ARG A 40 19.39 -6.17 5.94
CA ARG A 40 19.15 -7.48 5.34
C ARG A 40 17.90 -7.48 4.46
N PHE A 41 16.80 -6.92 4.96
CA PHE A 41 15.55 -6.81 4.22
C PHE A 41 15.70 -5.98 2.94
N GLU A 42 16.38 -4.83 3.01
CA GLU A 42 16.66 -3.98 1.84
C GLU A 42 17.51 -4.71 0.80
N ARG A 43 18.55 -5.44 1.23
CA ARG A 43 19.40 -6.22 0.32
C ARG A 43 18.64 -7.34 -0.37
N GLU A 44 17.77 -8.03 0.35
CA GLU A 44 16.96 -9.12 -0.18
C GLU A 44 15.89 -8.60 -1.15
N GLN A 45 15.31 -7.43 -0.85
CA GLN A 45 14.42 -6.71 -1.77
C GLN A 45 15.15 -6.23 -3.03
N LEU A 46 16.38 -5.73 -2.94
CA LEU A 46 17.16 -5.33 -4.13
C LEU A 46 17.52 -6.51 -5.04
N VAL A 47 17.87 -7.66 -4.46
CA VAL A 47 18.11 -8.89 -5.23
C VAL A 47 16.80 -9.35 -5.89
N ARG A 48 15.69 -9.33 -5.15
CA ARG A 48 14.39 -9.72 -5.67
C ARG A 48 13.90 -8.78 -6.77
N ASP A 49 14.03 -7.48 -6.60
CA ASP A 49 13.63 -6.50 -7.62
C ASP A 49 14.50 -6.67 -8.87
N HIS A 50 15.82 -6.82 -8.74
CA HIS A 50 16.72 -7.12 -9.87
C HIS A 50 16.38 -8.44 -10.59
N ASP A 51 15.91 -9.47 -9.87
CA ASP A 51 15.46 -10.73 -10.48
C ASP A 51 14.00 -10.69 -10.98
N CYS A 52 13.18 -9.73 -10.52
CA CYS A 52 11.79 -9.53 -10.93
C CYS A 52 11.63 -8.41 -11.99
N GLU A 53 12.71 -7.74 -12.38
CA GLU A 53 12.79 -6.95 -13.59
C GLU A 53 12.60 -7.90 -14.78
N LEU A 54 11.34 -8.29 -15.03
CA LEU A 54 10.91 -8.74 -16.34
C LEU A 54 11.39 -7.66 -17.30
N ARG A 55 12.47 -7.95 -18.05
CA ARG A 55 13.02 -6.97 -18.95
C ARG A 55 11.92 -6.63 -19.93
N THR A 56 11.38 -5.42 -19.80
CA THR A 56 10.52 -4.84 -20.82
C THR A 56 11.26 -4.75 -22.16
N ASP A 57 12.59 -4.88 -22.15
CA ASP A 57 13.44 -5.04 -23.33
C ASP A 57 13.20 -6.34 -24.13
N ASP A 58 12.70 -7.42 -23.50
CA ASP A 58 12.45 -8.70 -24.19
C ASP A 58 11.08 -8.72 -24.90
N LEU A 59 10.21 -7.75 -24.63
CA LEU A 59 8.91 -7.62 -25.27
C LEU A 59 8.96 -6.48 -26.28
N THR A 60 9.02 -6.81 -27.56
CA THR A 60 8.95 -5.77 -28.59
C THR A 60 7.54 -5.18 -28.67
N GLU A 61 7.41 -3.99 -29.25
CA GLU A 61 6.11 -3.38 -29.52
C GLU A 61 5.23 -4.29 -30.40
N SER A 62 5.84 -5.11 -31.25
CA SER A 62 5.14 -6.11 -32.07
C SER A 62 4.61 -7.26 -31.23
N ASP A 63 5.43 -7.83 -30.34
CA ASP A 63 5.03 -8.93 -29.46
C ASP A 63 3.91 -8.48 -28.50
N ALA A 64 4.00 -7.24 -28.00
CA ALA A 64 2.97 -6.65 -27.16
C ALA A 64 1.63 -6.51 -27.91
N ARG A 65 1.66 -6.11 -29.19
CA ARG A 65 0.43 -5.98 -30.00
C ARG A 65 -0.20 -7.32 -30.31
N GLU A 66 0.60 -8.34 -30.62
CA GLU A 66 0.11 -9.70 -30.88
C GLU A 66 -0.54 -10.28 -29.61
N LEU A 67 0.13 -10.16 -28.45
CA LEU A 67 -0.44 -10.58 -27.17
C LEU A 67 -1.76 -9.87 -26.83
N ILE A 68 -1.84 -8.55 -27.07
CA ILE A 68 -3.08 -7.80 -26.83
C ILE A 68 -4.19 -8.27 -27.79
N ALA A 69 -3.86 -8.61 -29.04
CA ALA A 69 -4.83 -9.14 -29.99
C ALA A 69 -5.39 -10.49 -29.53
N ASP A 70 -4.51 -11.42 -29.14
CA ASP A 70 -4.91 -12.73 -28.60
C ASP A 70 -5.81 -12.57 -27.36
N LEU A 71 -5.46 -11.68 -26.44
CA LEU A 71 -6.26 -11.41 -25.23
C LEU A 71 -7.64 -10.81 -25.54
N LEU A 72 -7.74 -10.02 -26.61
CA LEU A 72 -9.03 -9.49 -27.10
C LEU A 72 -9.86 -10.59 -27.78
N GLU A 73 -9.22 -11.49 -28.53
CA GLU A 73 -9.87 -12.62 -29.20
C GLU A 73 -10.43 -13.65 -28.21
N ASP A 74 -9.70 -13.93 -27.12
CA ASP A 74 -10.14 -14.80 -26.02
C ASP A 74 -11.12 -14.11 -25.05
N ASP A 75 -11.54 -12.86 -25.30
CA ASP A 75 -12.42 -12.05 -24.44
C ASP A 75 -11.88 -11.89 -22.99
N VAL A 76 -10.57 -12.11 -22.79
CA VAL A 76 -9.90 -11.94 -21.49
C VAL A 76 -9.82 -10.46 -21.13
N VAL A 77 -9.67 -9.61 -22.14
CA VAL A 77 -9.68 -8.15 -22.00
C VAL A 77 -10.68 -7.53 -22.97
N VAL A 78 -11.31 -6.43 -22.57
CA VAL A 78 -12.20 -5.65 -23.42
C VAL A 78 -11.60 -4.27 -23.62
N ALA A 79 -11.41 -3.87 -24.88
CA ALA A 79 -10.94 -2.53 -25.21
C ALA A 79 -12.01 -1.49 -24.82
N VAL A 80 -11.66 -0.60 -23.90
CA VAL A 80 -12.51 0.55 -23.55
C VAL A 80 -12.06 1.74 -24.39
N PRO A 81 -12.94 2.35 -25.21
CA PRO A 81 -12.54 3.52 -25.99
C PRO A 81 -12.16 4.68 -25.05
N THR A 82 -10.95 5.20 -25.18
CA THR A 82 -10.50 6.34 -24.35
C THR A 82 -11.27 7.62 -24.68
N GLU A 83 -11.72 7.76 -25.93
CA GLU A 83 -12.42 8.94 -26.44
C GLU A 83 -13.86 8.56 -26.77
N HIS A 84 -14.78 8.86 -25.85
CA HIS A 84 -16.21 8.69 -26.09
C HIS A 84 -16.77 9.98 -26.66
N VAL A 85 -17.25 9.92 -27.90
CA VAL A 85 -17.95 11.01 -28.56
C VAL A 85 -19.41 11.00 -28.12
N LEU A 86 -19.89 12.10 -27.53
CA LEU A 86 -21.27 12.22 -27.07
C LEU A 86 -22.14 12.81 -28.17
N VAL A 87 -23.29 12.19 -28.46
CA VAL A 87 -24.20 12.65 -29.51
C VAL A 87 -25.54 13.06 -28.92
N HIS A 88 -25.98 14.27 -29.22
CA HIS A 88 -27.34 14.71 -28.91
C HIS A 88 -28.33 14.09 -29.90
N ALA A 89 -28.99 13.00 -29.52
CA ALA A 89 -29.85 12.22 -30.41
C ALA A 89 -30.88 13.03 -31.24
N PRO A 90 -31.56 14.06 -30.69
CA PRO A 90 -32.53 14.85 -31.46
C PRO A 90 -31.93 15.69 -32.59
N THR A 91 -30.68 16.15 -32.45
CA THR A 91 -30.04 17.05 -33.43
C THR A 91 -28.81 16.46 -34.09
N ASN A 92 -28.41 15.26 -33.68
CA ASN A 92 -27.20 14.56 -34.09
C ASN A 92 -25.91 15.39 -33.90
N ALA A 93 -25.94 16.39 -33.02
CA ALA A 93 -24.77 17.20 -32.70
C ALA A 93 -23.80 16.39 -31.86
N VAL A 94 -22.51 16.51 -32.18
CA VAL A 94 -21.41 15.78 -31.58
C VAL A 94 -20.70 16.66 -30.55
N PHE A 95 -20.34 16.07 -29.40
CA PHE A 95 -19.72 16.75 -28.28
C PHE A 95 -18.60 15.90 -27.67
N ASP A 96 -17.47 16.53 -27.36
CA ASP A 96 -16.33 15.89 -26.70
C ASP A 96 -16.43 15.94 -25.17
N ASN A 97 -17.43 16.65 -24.64
CA ASN A 97 -17.59 16.89 -23.20
C ASN A 97 -19.07 16.87 -22.77
N ILE A 98 -19.34 16.16 -21.68
CA ILE A 98 -20.67 16.06 -21.05
C ILE A 98 -21.25 17.42 -20.65
N VAL A 99 -20.42 18.37 -20.23
CA VAL A 99 -20.84 19.74 -19.88
C VAL A 99 -21.35 20.47 -21.11
N GLN A 100 -20.71 20.29 -22.27
CA GLN A 100 -21.12 20.93 -23.52
C GLN A 100 -22.47 20.38 -24.01
N LEU A 101 -22.65 19.06 -23.95
CA LEU A 101 -23.93 18.42 -24.24
C LEU A 101 -25.04 18.91 -23.29
N ALA A 102 -24.76 18.99 -21.99
CA ALA A 102 -25.74 19.42 -20.99
C ALA A 102 -26.18 20.89 -21.19
N VAL A 103 -25.23 21.80 -21.48
CA VAL A 103 -25.55 23.20 -21.78
C VAL A 103 -26.37 23.32 -23.07
N TYR A 104 -25.98 22.57 -24.10
CA TYR A 104 -26.71 22.54 -25.37
C TYR A 104 -28.15 22.03 -25.20
N HIS A 105 -28.32 20.92 -24.48
CA HIS A 105 -29.63 20.31 -24.23
C HIS A 105 -30.55 21.28 -23.47
N ARG A 106 -30.05 21.89 -22.39
CA ARG A 106 -30.82 22.86 -21.60
C ARG A 106 -31.27 24.07 -22.42
N GLY A 107 -30.40 24.59 -23.30
CA GLY A 107 -30.77 25.70 -24.18
C GLY A 107 -31.81 25.30 -25.23
N TRP A 108 -31.73 24.07 -25.72
CA TRP A 108 -32.67 23.52 -26.69
C TRP A 108 -34.06 23.24 -26.08
N GLU A 109 -34.12 22.70 -24.86
CA GLU A 109 -35.38 22.51 -24.12
C GLU A 109 -36.07 23.87 -23.87
N ALA A 110 -35.30 24.88 -23.42
CA ALA A 110 -35.83 26.22 -23.19
C ALA A 110 -36.44 26.88 -24.44
N GLY A 111 -35.90 26.58 -25.64
CA GLY A 111 -36.47 27.05 -26.91
C GLY A 111 -37.73 26.28 -27.35
N ARG A 112 -37.93 25.05 -26.87
CA ARG A 112 -39.16 24.27 -27.13
C ARG A 112 -40.29 24.59 -26.16
N ASP A 113 -39.96 24.90 -24.91
CA ASP A 113 -40.96 25.26 -23.91
C ASP A 113 -41.73 26.56 -24.25
N ASP A 114 -41.15 27.42 -25.09
CA ASP A 114 -41.79 28.64 -25.61
C ASP A 114 -42.78 28.34 -26.77
N GLU A 115 -42.70 27.16 -27.40
CA GLU A 115 -43.58 26.71 -28.49
C GLU A 115 -44.83 25.93 -27.99
N GLY A 116 -45.03 25.81 -26.67
CA GLY A 116 -46.02 24.94 -26.04
C GLY A 116 -47.23 25.61 -25.35
N GLY A 117 -47.47 26.91 -25.54
CA GLY A 117 -48.52 27.64 -24.82
C GLY A 117 -49.35 28.59 -25.67
N ALA A 118 -50.35 28.06 -26.39
CA ALA A 118 -51.49 28.83 -26.93
C ALA A 118 -52.77 27.99 -26.87
#